data_AF-A0AAJ7PV18-F1
#
_entry.id   AF-A0AAJ7PV18-F1
#
_cell.length_a   1.000
_cell.length_b   1.000
_cell.length_c   1.000
_cell.angle_alpha   90.00
_cell.angle_beta   90.00
_cell.angle_gamma   90.00
#
_symmetry.space_group_name_H-M   'P 1'
#
loop_
_entity.id
_entity.type
_entity.pdbx_description
1 polymer ?
#
loop_
_entity_poly.entity_id
_entity_poly.type
_entity_poly.pdbx_seq_one_letter_code
_entity_poly.pdbx_strand_id
1 'polypeptide(L)'
;MELLTNLLSKEFIDFSDTDEVFRNQDQGTPASNRTVSAADVVLYGVNIVLPLMSQDLLKFPSLCNQYYKLITFICEIFPEKIPQLPEDLFKSLMFSLELGMTSMSSEISQLCLEALSPLAEQCAKNQEKDTPLFIATRHFLKLVFDMLVLQKHNTEMTVAAGEALYTLVCLHQAEYSELVETLLSSQRDAVIYQRLADAFNKLTASSTPPTMDRKQKVAFLKSLEEFVANVGGLLCVK
;
A
#
# COMPACT_ATOMS: atom_id res chain seq x y z
N MET A 1 -14.53 -16.59 2.53
CA MET A 1 -13.79 -15.65 1.67
C MET A 1 -14.77 -14.81 0.88
N GLU A 2 -15.48 -15.40 -0.09
CA GLU A 2 -16.49 -14.70 -0.91
C GLU A 2 -17.62 -14.05 -0.09
N LEU A 3 -18.08 -14.70 1.00
CA LEU A 3 -19.04 -14.10 1.94
C LEU A 3 -18.49 -12.84 2.62
N LEU A 4 -17.21 -12.81 3.02
CA LEU A 4 -16.58 -11.65 3.68
C LEU A 4 -16.35 -10.53 2.67
N THR A 5 -15.92 -10.87 1.46
CA THR A 5 -15.77 -9.93 0.34
C THR A 5 -17.12 -9.31 -0.06
N ASN A 6 -18.20 -10.09 -0.06
CA ASN A 6 -19.55 -9.61 -0.37
C ASN A 6 -20.17 -8.78 0.77
N LEU A 7 -19.88 -9.11 2.03
CA LEU A 7 -20.34 -8.33 3.20
C LEU A 7 -19.75 -6.90 3.22
N LEU A 8 -18.60 -6.75 2.57
CA LEU A 8 -17.86 -5.51 2.39
C LEU A 8 -18.19 -4.79 1.07
N SER A 9 -18.82 -5.49 0.13
CA SER A 9 -19.28 -4.90 -1.11
C SER A 9 -20.45 -3.95 -0.83
N LYS A 10 -20.34 -2.74 -1.37
CA LYS A 10 -21.13 -1.54 -1.06
C LYS A 10 -22.64 -1.63 -1.35
N GLU A 11 -23.16 -2.80 -1.69
CA GLU A 11 -24.57 -2.99 -2.04
C GLU A 11 -25.46 -3.38 -0.85
N PHE A 12 -24.92 -3.65 0.34
CA PHE A 12 -25.74 -4.10 1.49
C PHE A 12 -25.56 -3.37 2.82
N ILE A 13 -24.58 -2.46 2.97
CA ILE A 13 -24.37 -1.76 4.24
C ILE A 13 -24.26 -0.25 3.99
N ASP A 14 -25.28 0.46 4.44
CA ASP A 14 -25.24 1.91 4.60
C ASP A 14 -24.19 2.26 5.67
N PHE A 15 -23.10 2.89 5.26
CA PHE A 15 -22.02 3.35 6.13
C PHE A 15 -22.26 4.78 6.63
N SER A 16 -23.43 5.38 6.35
CA SER A 16 -23.87 6.58 7.06
C SER A 16 -24.63 6.16 8.31
N ASP A 17 -24.16 6.65 9.46
CA ASP A 17 -24.82 6.55 10.75
C ASP A 17 -26.34 6.75 10.63
N THR A 18 -27.13 5.67 10.73
CA THR A 18 -28.55 5.78 11.07
C THR A 18 -28.68 5.77 12.58
N ASP A 19 -28.20 6.85 13.19
CA ASP A 19 -28.31 7.13 14.63
C ASP A 19 -29.76 7.55 15.05
N GLU A 20 -30.80 7.23 14.27
CA GLU A 20 -32.18 7.70 14.56
C GLU A 20 -33.30 6.64 14.61
N VAL A 21 -33.04 5.34 14.38
CA VAL A 21 -34.15 4.35 14.37
C VAL A 21 -34.36 3.59 15.69
N PHE A 22 -33.42 3.66 16.64
CA PHE A 22 -33.54 2.95 17.93
C PHE A 22 -33.85 3.85 19.14
N ARG A 23 -34.45 5.02 18.91
CA ARG A 23 -34.73 6.00 19.98
C ARG A 23 -36.01 5.73 20.79
N ASN A 24 -36.45 4.49 20.92
CA ASN A 24 -37.57 4.12 21.80
C ASN A 24 -37.39 2.71 22.38
N GLN A 25 -36.75 2.59 23.54
CA GLN A 25 -37.34 2.03 24.77
C GLN A 25 -36.27 1.75 25.86
N ASP A 26 -36.50 2.41 26.99
CA ASP A 26 -36.26 1.97 28.37
C ASP A 26 -34.83 1.69 28.90
N GLN A 27 -34.40 2.66 29.71
CA GLN A 27 -33.82 2.55 31.07
C GLN A 27 -33.07 1.27 31.46
N GLY A 28 -31.77 1.44 31.70
CA GLY A 28 -31.09 0.81 32.86
C GLY A 28 -30.01 -0.22 32.53
N THR A 29 -28.79 0.22 32.26
CA THR A 29 -27.49 -0.34 32.74
C THR A 29 -26.32 0.30 31.96
N PRO A 30 -25.18 0.67 32.59
CA PRO A 30 -23.99 1.11 31.86
C PRO A 30 -23.17 -0.14 31.48
N ALA A 31 -23.68 -0.94 30.55
CA ALA A 31 -22.87 -1.95 29.88
C ALA A 31 -22.25 -1.28 28.65
N SER A 32 -20.92 -1.37 28.56
CA SER A 32 -20.10 -0.86 27.46
C SER A 32 -20.66 -1.30 26.09
N ASN A 33 -21.48 -0.46 25.45
CA ASN A 33 -21.93 -0.64 24.08
C ASN A 33 -20.74 -0.50 23.14
N ARG A 34 -19.92 -1.56 23.01
CA ARG A 34 -19.11 -1.74 21.80
C ARG A 34 -20.09 -2.12 20.70
N THR A 35 -20.53 -1.14 19.94
CA THR A 35 -21.15 -1.37 18.64
C THR A 35 -20.13 -2.12 17.80
N VAL A 36 -20.33 -3.44 17.64
CA VAL A 36 -19.42 -4.27 16.82
C VAL A 36 -19.60 -3.82 15.38
N SER A 37 -18.59 -3.15 14.84
CA SER A 37 -18.61 -2.69 13.45
C SER A 37 -18.41 -3.88 12.51
N ALA A 38 -18.97 -3.81 11.29
CA ALA A 38 -18.71 -4.81 10.24
C ALA A 38 -17.19 -5.00 9.99
N ALA A 39 -16.41 -3.93 10.16
CA ALA A 39 -14.96 -3.93 10.15
C ALA A 39 -14.35 -4.91 11.18
N ASP A 40 -14.89 -4.94 12.40
CA ASP A 40 -14.38 -5.77 13.49
C ASP A 40 -14.66 -7.25 13.22
N VAL A 41 -15.82 -7.55 12.63
CA VAL A 41 -16.18 -8.91 12.20
C VAL A 41 -15.24 -9.39 11.08
N VAL A 42 -14.92 -8.52 10.12
CA VAL A 42 -14.00 -8.83 9.02
C VAL A 42 -12.57 -9.02 9.52
N LEU A 43 -12.08 -8.12 10.39
CA LEU A 43 -10.77 -8.25 11.01
C LEU A 43 -10.66 -9.54 11.83
N TYR A 44 -11.72 -9.90 12.57
CA TYR A 44 -11.78 -11.17 13.28
C TYR A 44 -11.75 -12.37 12.32
N GLY A 45 -12.49 -12.29 11.21
CA GLY A 45 -12.46 -13.31 10.16
C GLY A 45 -11.08 -13.46 9.53
N VAL A 46 -10.40 -12.36 9.25
CA VAL A 46 -9.03 -12.38 8.71
C VAL A 46 -8.02 -12.88 9.74
N ASN A 47 -8.20 -12.56 11.02
CA ASN A 47 -7.35 -13.11 12.09
C ASN A 47 -7.43 -14.65 12.16
N ILE A 48 -8.54 -15.24 11.75
CA ILE A 48 -8.69 -16.71 11.65
C ILE A 48 -8.13 -17.23 10.32
N VAL A 49 -8.41 -16.54 9.22
CA VAL A 49 -8.06 -17.01 7.86
C VAL A 49 -6.56 -16.86 7.58
N LEU A 50 -5.94 -15.77 8.02
CA LEU A 50 -4.56 -15.43 7.65
C LEU A 50 -3.55 -16.49 8.14
N PRO A 51 -3.61 -17.00 9.39
CA PRO A 51 -2.76 -18.11 9.83
C PRO A 51 -3.02 -19.44 9.09
N LEU A 52 -4.21 -19.62 8.51
CA LEU A 52 -4.56 -20.82 7.75
C LEU A 52 -4.07 -20.76 6.30
N MET A 53 -3.67 -19.58 5.80
CA MET A 53 -3.16 -19.39 4.45
C MET A 53 -1.68 -19.80 4.36
N SER A 54 -1.46 -21.08 4.05
CA SER A 54 -0.12 -21.61 3.73
C SER A 54 0.27 -21.30 2.29
N GLN A 55 1.58 -21.32 1.99
CA GLN A 55 2.07 -21.13 0.63
C GLN A 55 1.51 -22.16 -0.37
N ASP A 56 1.20 -23.37 0.11
CA ASP A 56 0.57 -24.40 -0.73
C ASP A 56 -0.87 -24.07 -1.11
N LEU A 57 -1.59 -23.35 -0.24
CA LEU A 57 -2.94 -22.87 -0.52
C LEU A 57 -2.94 -21.66 -1.47
N LEU A 58 -1.90 -20.82 -1.43
CA LEU A 58 -1.72 -19.72 -2.37
C LEU A 58 -1.39 -20.18 -3.80
N LYS A 59 -1.04 -21.47 -4.00
CA LYS A 59 -0.91 -22.06 -5.35
C LYS A 59 -2.25 -22.17 -6.07
N PHE A 60 -3.38 -22.12 -5.36
CA PHE A 60 -4.71 -22.14 -5.97
C PHE A 60 -5.10 -20.70 -6.41
N PRO A 61 -5.19 -20.41 -7.72
CA PRO A 61 -5.30 -19.03 -8.20
C PRO A 61 -6.57 -18.31 -7.72
N SER A 62 -7.69 -19.03 -7.63
CA SER A 62 -8.97 -18.46 -7.15
C SER A 62 -8.90 -18.08 -5.68
N LEU A 63 -8.30 -18.93 -4.84
CA LEU A 63 -8.12 -18.69 -3.41
C LEU A 63 -7.13 -17.55 -3.17
N CYS A 64 -6.00 -17.56 -3.89
CA CYS A 64 -4.99 -16.52 -3.84
C CYS A 64 -5.59 -15.15 -4.18
N ASN A 65 -6.32 -15.04 -5.29
CA ASN A 65 -6.99 -13.79 -5.67
C ASN A 65 -8.00 -13.31 -4.62
N GLN A 66 -8.82 -14.20 -4.06
CA GLN A 66 -9.79 -13.83 -3.03
C GLN A 66 -9.09 -13.42 -1.72
N TYR A 67 -7.97 -14.06 -1.39
CA TYR A 67 -7.16 -13.71 -0.23
C TYR A 67 -6.55 -12.33 -0.37
N TYR A 68 -5.89 -12.06 -1.50
CA TYR A 68 -5.28 -10.76 -1.75
C TYR A 68 -6.32 -9.65 -1.80
N LYS A 69 -7.45 -9.85 -2.48
CA LYS A 69 -8.57 -8.90 -2.47
C LYS A 69 -9.06 -8.59 -1.05
N LEU A 70 -9.18 -9.60 -0.19
CA LEU A 70 -9.65 -9.40 1.17
C LEU A 70 -8.65 -8.58 2.00
N ILE A 71 -7.36 -8.93 1.95
CA ILE A 71 -6.35 -8.23 2.75
C ILE A 71 -6.12 -6.79 2.26
N THR A 72 -6.10 -6.55 0.94
CA THR A 72 -5.90 -5.21 0.38
C THR A 72 -7.11 -4.34 0.64
N PHE A 73 -8.31 -4.89 0.55
CA PHE A 73 -9.54 -4.19 0.90
C PHE A 73 -9.56 -3.72 2.37
N ILE A 74 -9.06 -4.53 3.31
CA ILE A 74 -9.00 -4.12 4.72
C ILE A 74 -8.01 -2.96 4.90
N CYS A 75 -6.87 -3.01 4.20
CA CYS A 75 -5.90 -1.91 4.20
C CYS A 75 -6.50 -0.62 3.61
N GLU A 76 -7.36 -0.73 2.61
CA GLU A 76 -8.01 0.43 1.97
C GLU A 76 -9.12 1.04 2.84
N ILE A 77 -10.00 0.21 3.40
CA ILE A 77 -11.18 0.70 4.14
C ILE A 77 -10.86 1.01 5.59
N PHE A 78 -10.00 0.23 6.25
CA PHE A 78 -9.70 0.36 7.69
C PHE A 78 -8.19 0.42 7.98
N PRO A 79 -7.43 1.34 7.36
CA PRO A 79 -5.99 1.45 7.60
C PRO A 79 -5.65 1.77 9.06
N GLU A 80 -6.54 2.47 9.78
CA GLU A 80 -6.41 2.82 11.20
C GLU A 80 -6.39 1.61 12.15
N LYS A 81 -6.95 0.47 11.72
CA LYS A 81 -7.02 -0.76 12.51
C LYS A 81 -5.82 -1.67 12.29
N ILE A 82 -5.05 -1.46 11.21
CA ILE A 82 -3.87 -2.26 10.88
C ILE A 82 -2.78 -2.20 11.96
N PRO A 83 -2.40 -1.02 12.50
CA PRO A 83 -1.43 -0.95 13.60
C PRO A 83 -1.93 -1.58 14.91
N GLN A 84 -3.25 -1.73 15.06
CA GLN A 84 -3.88 -2.29 16.27
C GLN A 84 -3.95 -3.82 16.22
N LEU A 85 -3.54 -4.44 15.11
CA LEU A 85 -3.53 -5.88 14.97
C LEU A 85 -2.49 -6.54 15.90
N PRO A 86 -2.72 -7.79 16.33
CA PRO A 86 -1.71 -8.58 17.01
C PRO A 86 -0.42 -8.66 16.18
N GLU A 87 0.73 -8.64 16.84
CA GLU A 87 2.05 -8.57 16.18
C GLU A 87 2.26 -9.67 15.13
N ASP A 88 1.83 -10.90 15.42
CA ASP A 88 1.93 -12.04 14.50
C ASP A 88 1.07 -11.84 13.25
N LEU A 89 -0.14 -11.30 13.42
CA LEU A 89 -1.05 -11.04 12.31
C LEU A 89 -0.56 -9.88 11.46
N PHE A 90 -0.08 -8.81 12.09
CA PHE A 90 0.52 -7.66 11.42
C PHE A 90 1.72 -8.11 10.57
N LYS A 91 2.67 -8.85 11.16
CA LYS A 91 3.84 -9.38 10.42
C LYS A 91 3.42 -10.26 9.24
N SER A 92 2.45 -11.14 9.46
CA SER A 92 1.95 -12.03 8.41
C SER A 92 1.24 -11.26 7.29
N LEU A 93 0.51 -10.19 7.60
CA LEU A 93 -0.11 -9.30 6.63
C LEU A 93 0.95 -8.55 5.81
N MET A 94 1.94 -7.94 6.46
CA MET A 94 3.02 -7.22 5.78
C MET A 94 3.82 -8.16 4.85
N PHE A 95 4.15 -9.37 5.33
CA PHE A 95 4.81 -10.39 4.53
C PHE A 95 3.96 -10.82 3.32
N SER A 96 2.64 -10.91 3.49
CA SER A 96 1.74 -11.27 2.40
C SER A 96 1.69 -10.20 1.32
N LEU A 97 1.65 -8.91 1.71
CA LEU A 97 1.74 -7.78 0.78
C LEU A 97 3.07 -7.78 0.03
N GLU A 98 4.18 -7.99 0.74
CA GLU A 98 5.52 -8.13 0.13
C GLU A 98 5.56 -9.25 -0.90
N LEU A 99 5.10 -10.45 -0.53
CA LEU A 99 5.05 -11.61 -1.42
C LEU A 99 4.14 -11.36 -2.64
N GLY A 100 3.03 -10.65 -2.45
CA GLY A 100 2.08 -10.30 -3.51
C GLY A 100 2.69 -9.36 -4.55
N MET A 101 3.58 -8.47 -4.12
CA MET A 101 4.30 -7.57 -4.99
C MET A 101 5.46 -8.24 -5.73
N THR A 102 6.15 -9.20 -5.13
CA THR A 102 7.39 -9.76 -5.70
C THR A 102 7.19 -11.06 -6.47
N SER A 103 6.17 -11.84 -6.16
CA SER A 103 6.12 -13.25 -6.56
C SER A 103 4.77 -13.73 -7.09
N MET A 104 3.75 -12.89 -7.09
CA MET A 104 2.40 -13.24 -7.54
C MET A 104 2.10 -12.65 -8.94
N SER A 105 0.85 -12.77 -9.39
CA SER A 105 0.39 -12.22 -10.67
C SER A 105 0.38 -10.69 -10.67
N SER A 106 0.46 -10.09 -11.86
CA SER A 106 0.40 -8.62 -12.02
C SER A 106 -0.86 -8.00 -11.40
N GLU A 107 -2.00 -8.70 -11.43
CA GLU A 107 -3.24 -8.26 -10.79
C GLU A 107 -3.10 -8.18 -9.26
N ILE A 108 -2.47 -9.19 -8.65
CA ILE A 108 -2.22 -9.21 -7.20
C ILE A 108 -1.20 -8.14 -6.82
N SER A 109 -0.13 -7.98 -7.61
CA SER A 109 0.88 -6.96 -7.35
C SER A 109 0.25 -5.57 -7.41
N GLN A 110 -0.64 -5.30 -8.37
CA GLN A 110 -1.39 -4.05 -8.44
C GLN A 110 -2.25 -3.83 -7.18
N LEU A 111 -3.03 -4.82 -6.75
CA LEU A 111 -3.84 -4.71 -5.53
C LEU A 111 -2.97 -4.41 -4.29
N CYS A 112 -1.80 -5.02 -4.18
CA CYS A 112 -0.89 -4.78 -3.06
C CYS A 112 -0.30 -3.37 -3.08
N LEU A 113 0.00 -2.85 -4.27
CA LEU A 113 0.48 -1.47 -4.45
C LEU A 113 -0.60 -0.44 -4.11
N GLU A 114 -1.83 -0.67 -4.56
CA GLU A 114 -2.97 0.20 -4.24
C GLU A 114 -3.23 0.27 -2.72
N ALA A 115 -3.11 -0.87 -2.03
CA ALA A 115 -3.24 -0.96 -0.58
C ALA A 115 -2.15 -0.19 0.22
N LEU A 116 -0.98 0.09 -0.38
CA LEU A 116 0.09 0.83 0.31
C LEU A 116 -0.25 2.31 0.50
N SER A 117 -0.98 2.92 -0.44
CA SER A 117 -1.26 4.35 -0.38
C SER A 117 -2.09 4.74 0.86
N PRO A 118 -3.22 4.07 1.17
CA PRO A 118 -3.98 4.32 2.39
C PRO A 118 -3.19 4.05 3.68
N LEU A 119 -2.31 3.04 3.68
CA LEU A 119 -1.45 2.74 4.84
C LEU A 119 -0.42 3.84 5.10
N ALA A 120 0.20 4.37 4.03
CA ALA A 120 1.14 5.47 4.12
C ALA A 120 0.45 6.77 4.56
N GLU A 121 -0.73 7.06 4.03
CA GLU A 121 -1.56 8.20 4.47
C GLU A 121 -1.95 8.10 5.95
N GLN A 122 -2.28 6.90 6.42
CA GLN A 122 -2.58 6.67 7.84
C GLN A 122 -1.36 6.92 8.73
N CYS A 123 -0.16 6.50 8.31
CA CYS A 123 1.08 6.83 9.02
C CYS A 123 1.32 8.34 9.09
N ALA A 124 1.09 9.04 7.98
CA ALA A 124 1.25 10.49 7.91
C ALA A 124 0.27 11.23 8.85
N LYS A 125 -0.96 10.73 9.00
CA LYS A 125 -1.97 11.28 9.93
C LYS A 125 -1.59 11.08 11.40
N ASN A 126 -1.11 9.89 11.76
CA ASN A 126 -0.79 9.57 13.15
C ASN A 126 0.51 10.25 13.64
N GLN A 127 1.40 10.70 12.75
CA GLN A 127 2.69 11.35 13.05
C GLN A 127 3.63 10.56 13.99
N GLU A 128 3.29 9.32 14.36
CA GLU A 128 4.10 8.45 15.20
C GLU A 128 5.16 7.72 14.37
N LYS A 129 6.41 8.17 14.51
CA LYS A 129 7.58 7.69 13.74
C LYS A 129 8.15 6.35 14.22
N ASP A 130 7.65 5.79 15.32
CA ASP A 130 8.13 4.51 15.89
C ASP A 130 7.10 3.38 15.82
N THR A 131 6.02 3.55 15.05
CA THR A 131 5.03 2.48 14.89
C THR A 131 5.57 1.35 14.01
N PRO A 132 5.18 0.09 14.26
CA PRO A 132 5.53 -1.04 13.38
C PRO A 132 5.14 -0.80 11.91
N LEU A 133 4.05 -0.06 11.68
CA LEU A 133 3.60 0.33 10.34
C LEU A 133 4.54 1.35 9.68
N PHE A 134 5.09 2.31 10.44
CA PHE A 134 6.10 3.24 9.91
C PHE A 134 7.38 2.51 9.46
N ILE A 135 7.82 1.51 10.23
CA ILE A 135 8.97 0.68 9.87
C ILE A 135 8.66 -0.18 8.64
N ALA A 136 7.46 -0.78 8.57
CA ALA A 136 7.05 -1.57 7.41
C ALA A 136 6.94 -0.74 6.13
N THR A 137 6.36 0.47 6.20
CA THR A 137 6.28 1.40 5.04
C THR A 137 7.66 1.83 4.55
N ARG A 138 8.65 1.97 5.44
CA ARG A 138 10.04 2.20 5.05
C ARG A 138 10.62 1.04 4.23
N HIS A 139 10.32 -0.20 4.59
CA HIS A 139 10.71 -1.39 3.82
C HIS A 139 10.03 -1.40 2.45
N PHE A 140 8.73 -1.10 2.41
CA PHE A 140 7.98 -1.03 1.16
C PHE A 140 8.46 0.07 0.23
N LEU A 141 8.96 1.20 0.74
CA LEU A 141 9.58 2.24 -0.11
C LEU A 141 10.71 1.64 -0.94
N LYS A 142 11.61 0.87 -0.32
CA LYS A 142 12.73 0.23 -1.01
C LYS A 142 12.23 -0.76 -2.05
N LEU A 143 11.27 -1.58 -1.67
CA LEU A 143 10.71 -2.62 -2.53
C LEU A 143 10.01 -2.03 -3.77
N VAL A 144 9.17 -1.01 -3.59
CA VAL A 144 8.47 -0.34 -4.70
C VAL A 144 9.45 0.44 -5.58
N PHE A 145 10.46 1.07 -4.99
CA PHE A 145 11.53 1.74 -5.74
C PHE A 145 12.31 0.75 -6.61
N ASP A 146 12.79 -0.34 -6.01
CA ASP A 146 13.52 -1.38 -6.73
C ASP A 146 12.64 -2.01 -7.81
N MET A 147 11.37 -2.26 -7.51
CA MET A 147 10.40 -2.73 -8.48
C MET A 147 10.34 -1.76 -9.67
N LEU A 148 9.99 -0.49 -9.47
CA LEU A 148 9.84 0.52 -10.52
C LEU A 148 11.10 0.75 -11.36
N VAL A 149 12.28 0.67 -10.73
CA VAL A 149 13.56 0.99 -11.37
C VAL A 149 14.17 -0.21 -12.08
N LEU A 150 14.06 -1.43 -11.51
CA LEU A 150 14.75 -2.62 -12.02
C LEU A 150 13.87 -3.50 -12.92
N GLN A 151 12.54 -3.42 -12.82
CA GLN A 151 11.64 -4.31 -13.55
C GLN A 151 10.88 -3.58 -14.67
N LYS A 152 10.55 -4.32 -15.73
CA LYS A 152 9.66 -3.83 -16.80
C LYS A 152 8.21 -4.01 -16.36
N HIS A 153 7.48 -2.90 -16.31
CA HIS A 153 6.07 -2.89 -15.88
C HIS A 153 5.11 -2.57 -17.01
N ASN A 154 3.87 -3.04 -16.85
CA ASN A 154 2.74 -2.57 -17.65
C ASN A 154 2.36 -1.15 -17.21
N THR A 155 1.78 -0.35 -18.10
CA THR A 155 1.38 1.05 -17.84
C THR A 155 0.46 1.16 -16.63
N GLU A 156 -0.51 0.26 -16.48
CA GLU A 156 -1.44 0.25 -15.35
C GLU A 156 -0.74 0.01 -14.01
N MET A 157 0.24 -0.90 -13.98
CA MET A 157 1.01 -1.19 -12.78
C MET A 157 1.98 -0.06 -12.44
N THR A 158 2.52 0.64 -13.45
CA THR A 158 3.33 1.85 -13.24
C THR A 158 2.53 2.96 -12.56
N VAL A 159 1.25 3.12 -12.89
CA VAL A 159 0.38 4.10 -12.22
C VAL A 159 0.19 3.72 -10.75
N ALA A 160 -0.26 2.50 -10.45
CA ALA A 160 -0.47 2.03 -9.07
C ALA A 160 0.82 2.09 -8.23
N ALA A 161 1.94 1.62 -8.78
CA ALA A 161 3.25 1.70 -8.14
C ALA A 161 3.71 3.15 -7.94
N GLY A 162 3.43 4.03 -8.90
CA GLY A 162 3.74 5.45 -8.79
C GLY A 162 2.95 6.16 -7.71
N GLU A 163 1.68 5.80 -7.54
CA GLU A 163 0.83 6.34 -6.47
C GLU A 163 1.35 5.91 -5.10
N ALA A 164 1.66 4.62 -4.95
CA ALA A 164 2.27 4.07 -3.75
C ALA A 164 3.64 4.70 -3.47
N LEU A 165 4.50 4.82 -4.49
CA LEU A 165 5.81 5.43 -4.34
C LEU A 165 5.68 6.89 -3.89
N TYR A 166 4.78 7.67 -4.50
CA TYR A 166 4.59 9.07 -4.13
C TYR A 166 4.23 9.23 -2.65
N THR A 167 3.26 8.45 -2.17
CA THR A 167 2.84 8.51 -0.77
C THR A 167 3.95 8.06 0.19
N LEU A 168 4.73 7.04 -0.19
CA LEU A 168 5.88 6.59 0.59
C LEU A 168 7.03 7.61 0.60
N VAL A 169 7.30 8.28 -0.53
CA VAL A 169 8.31 9.36 -0.63
C VAL A 169 7.91 10.56 0.22
N CYS A 170 6.63 10.95 0.21
CA CYS A 170 6.11 11.99 1.10
C CYS A 170 6.38 11.66 2.59
N LEU A 171 6.26 10.39 2.97
CA LEU A 171 6.44 9.91 4.34
C LEU A 171 7.93 9.78 4.74
N HIS A 172 8.78 9.27 3.84
CA HIS A 172 10.16 8.82 4.08
C HIS A 172 11.15 9.52 3.14
N GLN A 173 11.20 10.86 3.19
CA GLN A 173 12.01 11.67 2.27
C GLN A 173 13.52 11.42 2.40
N ALA A 174 13.99 11.19 3.62
CA ALA A 174 15.41 10.96 3.91
C ALA A 174 15.87 9.62 3.31
N GLU A 175 15.08 8.58 3.53
CA GLU A 175 15.35 7.25 2.97
C GLU A 175 15.29 7.24 1.45
N TYR A 176 14.32 7.95 0.85
CA TYR A 176 14.26 8.06 -0.60
C TYR A 176 15.52 8.70 -1.17
N SER A 177 16.02 9.77 -0.54
CA SER A 177 17.24 10.44 -0.96
C SER A 177 18.45 9.51 -0.87
N GLU A 178 18.55 8.73 0.21
CA GLU A 178 19.61 7.72 0.40
C GLU A 178 19.53 6.61 -0.66
N LEU A 179 18.33 6.16 -1.05
CA LEU A 179 18.15 5.17 -2.12
C LEU A 179 18.58 5.70 -3.48
N VAL A 180 18.21 6.94 -3.80
CA VAL A 180 18.63 7.60 -5.05
C VAL A 180 20.15 7.76 -5.10
N GLU A 181 20.77 8.22 -4.02
CA GLU A 181 22.23 8.35 -3.93
C GLU A 181 22.95 7.00 -4.04
N THR A 182 22.40 5.96 -3.40
CA THR A 182 22.93 4.59 -3.50
C THR A 182 22.83 4.06 -4.93
N LEU A 183 21.70 4.30 -5.61
CA LEU A 183 21.52 3.89 -6.99
C LEU A 183 22.47 4.65 -7.92
N LEU A 184 22.62 5.97 -7.74
CA LEU A 184 23.52 6.81 -8.53
C LEU A 184 24.99 6.41 -8.34
N SER A 185 25.42 6.18 -7.09
CA SER A 185 26.80 5.74 -6.78
C SER A 185 27.11 4.32 -7.28
N SER A 186 26.10 3.47 -7.43
CA SER A 186 26.27 2.14 -8.01
C SER A 186 26.55 2.16 -9.52
N GLN A 187 26.28 3.27 -10.21
CA GLN A 187 26.50 3.40 -11.65
C GLN A 187 27.97 3.65 -11.97
N ARG A 188 28.54 2.82 -12.84
CA ARG A 188 29.94 2.96 -13.31
C ARG A 188 30.07 3.85 -14.55
N ASP A 189 28.98 4.06 -15.29
CA ASP A 189 28.96 4.86 -16.51
C ASP A 189 28.51 6.29 -16.21
N ALA A 190 29.37 7.27 -16.52
CA ALA A 190 29.11 8.69 -16.30
C ALA A 190 27.90 9.21 -17.10
N VAL A 191 27.60 8.61 -18.26
CA VAL A 191 26.46 9.00 -19.10
C VAL A 191 25.15 8.50 -18.49
N ILE A 192 25.13 7.27 -17.99
CA ILE A 192 23.97 6.70 -17.29
C ILE A 192 23.74 7.44 -15.97
N TYR A 193 24.82 7.75 -15.24
CA TYR A 193 24.77 8.57 -14.03
C TYR A 193 24.10 9.93 -14.29
N GLN A 194 24.56 10.69 -15.28
CA GLN A 194 23.99 12.02 -15.58
C GLN A 194 22.51 11.92 -15.96
N ARG A 195 22.14 10.95 -16.81
CA ARG A 195 20.74 10.77 -17.20
C ARG A 195 19.84 10.39 -16.03
N LEU A 196 20.29 9.49 -15.15
CA LEU A 196 19.55 9.13 -13.94
C LEU A 196 19.43 10.31 -12.98
N ALA A 197 20.52 11.05 -12.76
CA ALA A 197 20.51 12.23 -11.90
C ALA A 197 19.53 13.30 -12.43
N ASP A 198 19.54 13.58 -13.74
CA ASP A 198 18.60 14.50 -14.37
C ASP A 198 17.15 14.01 -14.28
N ALA A 199 16.92 12.69 -14.43
CA ALA A 199 15.60 12.11 -14.33
C ALA A 199 15.06 12.17 -12.90
N PHE A 200 15.88 11.87 -11.89
CA PHE A 200 15.52 12.02 -10.48
C PHE A 200 15.30 13.48 -10.08
N ASN A 201 16.14 14.40 -10.56
CA ASN A 201 15.95 15.84 -10.34
C ASN A 201 14.64 16.34 -10.94
N LYS A 202 14.25 15.87 -12.13
CA LYS A 202 12.94 16.20 -12.71
C LYS A 202 11.78 15.62 -11.90
N LEU A 203 11.94 14.40 -11.40
CA LEU A 203 10.94 13.69 -10.61
C LEU A 203 10.74 14.35 -9.23
N THR A 204 11.79 14.88 -8.61
CA THR A 204 11.71 15.61 -7.34
C THR A 204 11.31 17.08 -7.51
N ALA A 205 11.65 17.71 -8.63
CA ALA A 205 11.31 19.12 -8.92
C ALA A 205 9.81 19.39 -9.04
N SER A 206 9.02 18.39 -9.48
CA SER A 206 7.55 18.50 -9.55
C SER A 206 6.88 18.45 -8.16
N SER A 207 7.65 18.03 -7.15
CA SER A 207 7.12 17.57 -5.86
C SER A 207 7.91 18.14 -4.69
N THR A 208 8.50 19.34 -4.77
CA THR A 208 9.28 19.92 -3.65
C THR A 208 8.55 21.09 -2.98
N PRO A 209 8.22 21.01 -1.66
CA PRO A 209 8.22 19.81 -0.81
C PRO A 209 7.08 18.85 -1.20
N PRO A 210 7.28 17.52 -1.05
CA PRO A 210 6.27 16.55 -1.45
C PRO A 210 5.17 16.57 -0.39
N THR A 211 4.01 17.07 -0.77
CA THR A 211 2.83 17.11 0.11
C THR A 211 1.80 16.11 -0.41
N MET A 212 0.93 15.61 0.47
CA MET A 212 -0.18 14.73 0.06
C MET A 212 -1.28 15.52 -0.68
N ASP A 213 -0.92 16.32 -1.68
CA ASP A 213 -1.85 17.05 -2.54
C ASP A 213 -2.08 16.29 -3.85
N ARG A 214 -3.35 16.24 -4.27
CA ARG A 214 -3.77 15.51 -5.48
C ARG A 214 -3.12 16.10 -6.74
N LYS A 215 -2.88 17.41 -6.79
CA LYS A 215 -2.25 18.05 -7.95
C LYS A 215 -0.78 17.68 -8.07
N GLN A 216 -0.04 17.68 -6.96
CA GLN A 216 1.36 17.25 -6.95
C GLN A 216 1.48 15.76 -7.27
N LYS A 217 0.59 14.90 -6.73
CA LYS A 217 0.53 13.48 -7.08
C LYS A 217 0.37 13.26 -8.59
N VAL A 218 -0.58 13.95 -9.24
CA VAL A 218 -0.77 13.83 -10.70
C VAL A 218 0.45 14.32 -11.49
N ALA A 219 1.08 15.40 -11.05
CA ALA A 219 2.30 15.91 -11.68
C ALA A 219 3.47 14.91 -11.53
N PHE A 220 3.63 14.31 -10.35
CA PHE A 220 4.62 13.28 -10.07
C PHE A 220 4.42 12.04 -10.92
N LEU A 221 3.18 11.53 -11.02
CA LEU A 221 2.87 10.36 -11.85
C LEU A 221 3.25 10.58 -13.31
N LYS A 222 2.95 11.77 -13.85
CA LYS A 222 3.35 12.13 -15.21
C LYS A 222 4.88 12.17 -15.37
N SER A 223 5.59 12.76 -14.40
CA SER A 223 7.05 12.73 -14.37
C SER A 223 7.62 11.32 -14.21
N LEU A 224 6.94 10.45 -13.48
CA LEU A 224 7.33 9.05 -13.29
C LEU A 224 7.14 8.22 -14.56
N GLU A 225 6.07 8.44 -15.32
CA GLU A 225 5.89 7.80 -16.63
C GLU A 225 7.04 8.17 -17.59
N GLU A 226 7.39 9.46 -17.65
CA GLU A 226 8.55 9.92 -18.41
C GLU A 226 9.86 9.32 -17.87
N PHE A 227 10.01 9.22 -16.55
CA PHE A 227 11.16 8.59 -15.90
C PHE A 227 11.28 7.12 -16.31
N VAL A 228 10.22 6.32 -16.16
CA VAL A 228 10.22 4.88 -16.48
C VAL A 228 10.47 4.65 -17.97
N ALA A 229 9.91 5.49 -18.85
CA ALA A 229 10.19 5.42 -20.28
C ALA A 229 11.67 5.69 -20.61
N ASN A 230 12.29 6.67 -19.95
CA ASN A 230 13.68 7.05 -20.17
C ASN A 230 14.69 6.11 -19.48
N VAL A 231 14.36 5.64 -18.28
CA VAL A 231 15.25 4.87 -17.39
C VAL A 231 15.08 3.37 -17.59
N GLY A 232 13.88 2.88 -17.87
CA GLY A 232 13.63 1.48 -18.22
C GLY A 232 14.43 1.03 -19.44
N GLY A 233 14.69 1.95 -20.38
CA GLY A 233 15.59 1.72 -21.51
C GLY A 233 17.08 1.75 -21.18
N LEU A 234 17.50 2.32 -20.05
CA LEU A 234 18.89 2.43 -19.63
C LEU A 234 19.32 1.26 -18.73
N LEU A 235 18.43 0.78 -17.86
CA LEU A 235 18.71 -0.29 -16.89
C LEU A 235 18.45 -1.70 -17.43
N CYS A 236 17.57 -1.84 -18.43
CA CYS A 236 17.33 -3.13 -19.11
C CYS A 236 18.39 -3.47 -20.18
N VAL A 237 19.37 -2.61 -20.40
CA VAL A 237 20.51 -2.88 -21.30
C VAL A 237 21.65 -3.41 -20.44
N LYS A 238 21.48 -4.65 -19.98
CA LYS A 238 22.57 -5.49 -19.46
C LYS A 238 22.50 -6.84 -20.15
#